data_AF-A0A453H9U6-F1
#
_entry.id   AF-A0A453H9U6-F1
#
_cell.length_a   1.000
_cell.length_b   1.000
_cell.length_c   1.000
_cell.angle_alpha   90.00
_cell.angle_beta   90.00
_cell.angle_gamma   90.00
#
_symmetry.space_group_name_H-M   'P 1'
#
loop_
_entity.id
_entity.type
_entity.pdbx_description
1 polymer ?
#
loop_
_entity_poly.entity_id
_entity_poly.type
_entity_poly.pdbx_seq_one_letter_code
_entity_poly.pdbx_strand_id
1 'polypeptide(L)'
;MDGIDKALWVVDPTKPTYAMSHHRIALGDDCYILLHVDTHKPNSLPECRFLGTDGKLERLIKNWRKNHFALPQPPSVSIKDDQQADCGICYATHLPVDDELGTQSGCAADYKCENPSCSRAFHSVCLRDWLRTITTTRQSFDVLFGNCPYCSEPVAVKSTDS
;
A
#
# COMPACT_ATOMS: atom_id res chain seq x y z
N MET A 1 6.82 -7.34 3.24
CA MET A 1 6.80 -7.34 1.75
C MET A 1 6.28 -6.02 1.21
N ASP A 2 5.36 -5.35 1.93
CA ASP A 2 4.75 -4.05 1.59
C ASP A 2 5.70 -2.90 1.19
N GLY A 3 6.96 -2.90 1.66
CA GLY A 3 7.94 -1.88 1.32
C GLY A 3 8.60 -2.05 -0.06
N ILE A 4 8.64 -3.27 -0.60
CA ILE A 4 9.24 -3.55 -1.91
C ILE A 4 8.21 -3.24 -3.01
N ASP A 5 6.95 -3.60 -2.77
CA ASP A 5 5.87 -3.42 -3.74
C ASP A 5 5.48 -1.95 -3.96
N LYS A 6 5.65 -1.10 -2.93
CA LYS A 6 5.37 0.35 -3.04
C LYS A 6 6.49 1.16 -3.68
N ALA A 7 7.72 0.65 -3.69
CA ALA A 7 8.90 1.41 -4.12
C ALA A 7 9.42 1.03 -5.51
N LEU A 8 8.94 -0.08 -6.10
CA LEU A 8 9.55 -0.67 -7.28
C LEU A 8 8.52 -1.13 -8.31
N TRP A 9 8.85 -0.94 -9.59
CA TRP A 9 8.12 -1.56 -10.70
C TRP A 9 8.34 -3.09 -10.66
N VAL A 10 7.54 -3.77 -9.84
CA VAL A 10 7.40 -5.22 -9.82
C VAL A 10 6.76 -5.63 -11.15
N VAL A 11 7.55 -6.24 -12.02
CA VAL A 11 7.15 -6.69 -13.36
C VAL A 11 6.41 -8.02 -13.28
N ASP A 12 6.75 -8.84 -12.28
CA ASP A 12 6.05 -10.09 -11.99
C ASP A 12 6.24 -10.44 -10.51
N PRO A 13 5.16 -10.76 -9.78
CA PRO A 13 3.77 -10.84 -10.24
C PRO A 13 3.14 -9.47 -10.48
N THR A 14 2.28 -9.34 -11.49
CA THR A 14 1.46 -8.14 -11.73
C THR A 14 0.36 -7.95 -10.67
N LYS A 15 0.08 -8.98 -9.88
CA LYS A 15 -0.77 -8.96 -8.68
C LYS A 15 -0.07 -9.73 -7.56
N PRO A 16 0.64 -9.07 -6.64
CA PRO A 16 1.29 -9.77 -5.54
C PRO A 16 0.24 -10.48 -4.69
N THR A 17 0.42 -11.79 -4.53
CA THR A 17 -0.36 -12.60 -3.58
C THR A 17 0.51 -12.87 -2.35
N TYR A 18 -0.12 -12.99 -1.18
CA TYR A 18 0.59 -13.20 0.10
C TYR A 18 1.48 -14.46 0.12
N ALA A 19 1.28 -15.39 -0.82
CA ALA A 19 2.05 -16.63 -0.95
C ALA A 19 3.36 -16.47 -1.75
N MET A 20 3.72 -15.28 -2.23
CA MET A 20 4.83 -15.13 -3.17
C MET A 20 6.18 -14.93 -2.49
N SER A 21 7.11 -15.86 -2.77
CA SER A 21 8.49 -15.82 -2.28
C SER A 21 9.46 -15.14 -3.24
N HIS A 22 9.00 -14.60 -4.37
CA HIS A 22 9.87 -13.97 -5.37
C HIS A 22 9.26 -12.73 -6.01
N HIS A 23 10.11 -11.79 -6.41
CA HIS A 23 9.74 -10.54 -7.08
C HIS A 23 10.71 -10.28 -8.23
N ARG A 24 10.18 -10.00 -9.43
CA ARG A 24 10.97 -9.59 -10.59
C ARG A 24 10.87 -8.08 -10.77
N ILE A 25 12.02 -7.42 -10.80
CA ILE A 25 12.17 -5.98 -10.77
C ILE A 25 12.88 -5.53 -12.04
N ALA A 26 12.32 -4.55 -12.76
CA ALA A 26 12.99 -3.96 -13.91
C ALA A 26 14.15 -3.04 -13.48
N LEU A 27 15.31 -3.21 -14.12
CA LEU A 27 16.44 -2.27 -14.03
C LEU A 27 16.46 -1.27 -15.20
N GLY A 28 15.61 -1.46 -16.20
CA GLY A 28 15.66 -0.78 -17.50
C GLY A 28 16.47 -1.57 -18.53
N ASP A 29 16.39 -1.18 -19.82
CA ASP A 29 17.13 -1.80 -20.93
C ASP A 29 16.97 -3.33 -21.03
N ASP A 30 15.76 -3.86 -20.84
CA ASP A 30 15.47 -5.32 -20.79
C ASP A 30 16.31 -6.11 -19.78
N CYS A 31 16.84 -5.41 -18.76
CA CYS A 31 17.53 -6.01 -17.63
C CYS A 31 16.62 -6.07 -16.40
N TYR A 32 16.71 -7.15 -15.64
CA TYR A 32 15.84 -7.44 -14.50
C TYR A 32 16.64 -8.02 -13.33
N ILE A 33 16.16 -7.80 -12.11
CA ILE A 33 16.58 -8.52 -10.91
C ILE A 33 15.43 -9.41 -10.46
N LEU A 34 15.71 -10.69 -10.25
CA LEU A 34 14.83 -11.58 -9.53
C LEU A 34 15.31 -11.65 -8.07
N LEU A 35 14.48 -11.18 -7.14
CA LEU A 35 14.69 -11.32 -5.71
C LEU A 35 13.91 -12.52 -5.22
N HIS A 36 14.56 -13.44 -4.52
CA HIS A 36 13.92 -14.55 -3.83
C HIS A 36 14.08 -14.37 -2.31
N VAL A 37 12.96 -14.32 -1.61
CA VAL A 37 12.88 -14.18 -0.16
C VAL A 37 12.62 -15.55 0.44
N ASP A 38 13.49 -15.99 1.34
CA ASP A 38 13.26 -17.21 2.11
C ASP A 38 12.14 -16.97 3.13
N THR A 39 11.02 -17.66 2.95
CA THR A 39 9.84 -17.56 3.82
C THR A 39 10.10 -18.07 5.24
N HIS A 40 11.11 -18.92 5.44
CA HIS A 40 11.52 -19.38 6.76
C HIS A 40 12.51 -18.43 7.44
N LYS A 41 13.10 -17.49 6.69
CA LYS A 41 14.05 -16.48 7.17
C LYS A 41 13.79 -15.11 6.52
N PRO A 42 12.64 -14.47 6.79
CA PRO A 42 12.20 -13.28 6.07
C PRO A 42 13.10 -12.04 6.27
N ASN A 43 13.93 -12.03 7.32
CA ASN A 43 14.89 -10.94 7.60
C ASN A 43 16.29 -11.22 7.06
N SER A 44 16.50 -12.36 6.39
CA SER A 44 17.77 -12.66 5.73
C SER A 44 17.86 -11.90 4.40
N LEU A 45 19.09 -11.65 3.95
CA LEU A 45 19.31 -11.00 2.64
C LEU A 45 18.71 -11.90 1.54
N PRO A 46 17.84 -11.38 0.66
CA PRO A 46 17.25 -12.18 -0.39
C PRO A 46 18.29 -12.63 -1.41
N GLU A 47 18.07 -13.79 -2.01
CA GLU A 47 18.88 -14.24 -3.13
C GLU A 47 18.55 -13.38 -4.36
N CYS A 48 19.56 -12.80 -4.98
CA CYS A 48 19.41 -11.86 -6.10
C CYS A 48 19.98 -12.47 -7.38
N ARG A 49 19.15 -12.66 -8.41
CA ARG A 49 19.59 -13.13 -9.73
C ARG A 49 19.37 -12.05 -10.79
N PHE A 50 20.43 -11.67 -11.48
CA PHE A 50 20.40 -10.69 -12.56
C PHE A 50 20.10 -11.36 -13.90
N LEU A 51 19.25 -10.74 -14.71
CA LEU A 51 18.81 -11.22 -16.03
C LEU A 51 18.95 -10.06 -17.02
N GLY A 52 19.51 -10.29 -18.21
CA GLY A 52 19.64 -9.26 -19.24
C GLY A 52 20.80 -9.51 -20.20
N THR A 53 21.04 -8.60 -21.14
CA THR A 53 22.16 -8.67 -22.09
C THR A 53 23.47 -8.18 -21.46
N ASP A 54 24.55 -8.97 -21.58
CA ASP A 54 25.81 -8.85 -20.82
C ASP A 54 26.41 -7.44 -20.74
N GLY A 55 26.49 -6.72 -21.87
CA GLY A 55 27.19 -5.43 -21.92
C GLY A 55 26.55 -4.32 -21.06
N LYS A 56 25.24 -4.36 -20.86
CA LYS A 56 24.51 -3.38 -20.03
C LYS A 56 24.29 -3.90 -18.61
N LEU A 57 24.13 -5.22 -18.45
CA LEU A 57 23.86 -5.88 -17.18
C LEU A 57 24.99 -5.64 -16.17
N GLU A 58 26.25 -5.80 -16.57
CA GLU A 58 27.42 -5.60 -15.70
C GLU A 58 27.49 -4.18 -15.14
N ARG A 59 27.15 -3.18 -15.96
CA ARG A 59 27.11 -1.77 -15.54
C ARG A 59 26.02 -1.53 -14.50
N LEU A 60 24.83 -2.12 -14.70
CA LEU A 60 23.70 -2.00 -13.78
C LEU A 60 23.98 -2.74 -12.45
N ILE A 61 24.57 -3.93 -12.50
CA ILE A 61 25.01 -4.69 -11.30
C ILE A 61 26.00 -3.85 -10.48
N LYS A 62 27.00 -3.27 -11.14
CA LYS A 62 28.03 -2.45 -10.48
C LYS A 62 27.43 -1.21 -9.80
N ASN A 63 26.49 -0.55 -10.46
CA ASN A 63 25.81 0.61 -9.89
C ASN A 63 24.91 0.23 -8.70
N TRP A 64 24.19 -0.89 -8.80
CA TRP A 64 23.35 -1.39 -7.72
C TRP A 64 24.15 -1.77 -6.47
N ARG A 65 25.28 -2.47 -6.64
CA ARG A 65 26.19 -2.80 -5.53
C ARG A 65 26.77 -1.57 -4.84
N LYS A 66 27.09 -0.51 -5.61
CA LYS A 66 27.57 0.77 -5.05
C LYS A 66 26.52 1.46 -4.18
N ASN A 67 25.23 1.29 -4.50
CA ASN A 67 24.13 1.87 -3.73
C ASN A 67 23.71 0.99 -2.53
N HIS A 68 24.59 0.14 -1.99
CA HIS A 68 24.31 -0.68 -0.80
C HIS A 68 23.02 -1.53 -0.94
N PHE A 69 22.79 -2.15 -2.11
CA PHE A 69 21.61 -2.98 -2.34
C PHE A 69 20.28 -2.19 -2.30
N ALA A 70 20.33 -0.85 -2.29
CA ALA A 70 19.14 -0.02 -2.40
C ALA A 70 18.44 -0.31 -3.73
N LEU A 71 17.13 -0.48 -3.65
CA LEU A 71 16.30 -0.85 -4.78
C LEU A 71 16.35 0.28 -5.85
N PRO A 72 16.47 -0.05 -7.14
CA PRO A 72 16.55 0.93 -8.22
C PRO A 72 15.27 1.77 -8.29
N GLN A 73 15.39 3.09 -8.13
CA GLN A 73 14.23 3.97 -8.27
C GLN A 73 13.67 3.89 -9.71
N PRO A 74 12.33 3.90 -9.89
CA PRO A 74 11.73 3.88 -11.21
C PRO A 74 12.20 5.10 -12.04
N PRO A 75 12.37 4.97 -13.37
CA PRO A 75 12.70 6.09 -14.22
C PRO A 75 11.63 7.17 -14.08
N SER A 76 12.10 8.39 -13.77
CA SER A 76 11.30 9.54 -13.34
C SER A 76 10.12 9.84 -14.27
N VAL A 77 8.93 9.38 -13.89
CA VAL A 77 7.67 10.02 -14.27
C VAL A 77 7.28 10.88 -13.08
N SER A 78 7.31 12.20 -13.27
CA SER A 78 6.87 13.18 -12.29
C SER A 78 5.37 13.05 -12.04
N ILE A 79 4.97 12.07 -11.23
CA ILE A 79 3.66 12.08 -10.57
C ILE A 79 3.82 12.99 -9.37
N LYS A 80 3.04 14.07 -9.37
CA LYS A 80 2.97 15.01 -8.26
C LYS A 80 2.66 14.22 -6.99
N ASP A 81 3.59 14.25 -6.05
CA ASP A 81 3.49 13.66 -4.71
C ASP A 81 2.47 14.47 -3.91
N ASP A 82 1.18 14.27 -4.20
CA ASP A 82 0.18 14.49 -3.16
C ASP A 82 0.25 13.27 -2.25
N GLN A 83 0.96 13.41 -1.13
CA GLN A 83 1.05 12.42 -0.05
C GLN A 83 -0.33 12.22 0.58
N GLN A 84 -1.25 11.63 -0.16
CA GLN A 84 -2.58 11.33 0.32
C GLN A 84 -2.48 10.02 1.12
N ALA A 85 -2.81 10.09 2.41
CA ALA A 85 -2.68 8.96 3.30
C ALA A 85 -3.62 7.82 2.87
N ASP A 86 -3.08 6.61 2.71
CA ASP A 86 -3.86 5.42 2.41
C ASP A 86 -4.89 5.12 3.51
N CYS A 87 -6.11 4.73 3.12
CA CYS A 87 -7.12 4.28 4.05
C CYS A 87 -6.68 3.02 4.79
N GLY A 88 -6.77 3.00 6.12
CA GLY A 88 -6.40 1.86 6.96
C GLY A 88 -7.34 0.65 6.90
N ILE A 89 -8.33 0.62 6.00
CA ILE A 89 -9.25 -0.53 5.86
C ILE A 89 -9.14 -1.11 4.45
N CYS A 90 -9.32 -0.28 3.41
CA CYS A 90 -9.22 -0.74 2.03
C CYS A 90 -7.83 -0.55 1.40
N TYR A 91 -6.90 0.10 2.11
CA TYR A 91 -5.52 0.37 1.66
C TYR A 91 -5.41 1.18 0.35
N ALA A 92 -6.51 1.77 -0.11
CA ALA A 92 -6.53 2.65 -1.27
C ALA A 92 -6.41 4.12 -0.85
N THR A 93 -5.83 4.94 -1.73
CA THR A 93 -5.80 6.40 -1.60
C THR A 93 -7.15 7.04 -1.92
N HIS A 94 -7.89 6.42 -2.85
CA HIS A 94 -9.20 6.87 -3.32
C HIS A 94 -10.14 5.66 -3.48
N LEU A 95 -11.43 5.88 -3.25
CA LEU A 95 -12.47 4.89 -3.58
C LEU A 95 -12.57 4.67 -5.09
N PRO A 96 -12.95 3.47 -5.56
CA PRO A 96 -13.18 3.22 -6.97
C PRO A 96 -14.28 4.16 -7.50
N VAL A 97 -14.14 4.55 -8.77
CA VAL A 97 -15.18 5.32 -9.45
C VAL A 97 -16.30 4.34 -9.83
N ASP A 98 -17.35 4.34 -9.04
CA ASP A 98 -18.57 3.57 -9.26
C ASP A 98 -19.79 4.52 -9.25
N ASP A 99 -20.74 4.26 -10.15
CA ASP A 99 -22.02 4.99 -10.24
C ASP A 99 -22.92 4.68 -9.02
N GLU A 100 -22.76 3.50 -8.39
CA GLU A 100 -23.53 3.11 -7.20
C GLU A 100 -23.08 3.81 -5.91
N LEU A 101 -21.83 4.30 -5.85
CA LEU A 101 -21.24 5.00 -4.69
C LEU A 101 -21.57 6.51 -4.65
N GLY A 102 -22.26 7.04 -5.66
CA GLY A 102 -22.74 8.42 -5.70
C GLY A 102 -21.63 9.46 -5.46
N THR A 103 -21.85 10.37 -4.50
CA THR A 103 -20.93 11.46 -4.13
C THR A 103 -19.59 11.00 -3.53
N GLN A 104 -19.49 9.74 -3.12
CA GLN A 104 -18.30 9.17 -2.47
C GLN A 104 -17.35 8.47 -3.47
N SER A 105 -17.76 8.41 -4.73
CA SER A 105 -17.01 7.84 -5.85
C SER A 105 -15.73 8.63 -6.09
N GLY A 106 -14.57 7.97 -6.06
CA GLY A 106 -13.28 8.65 -6.22
C GLY A 106 -12.82 9.52 -5.03
N CYS A 107 -13.52 9.50 -3.88
CA CYS A 107 -13.11 10.29 -2.72
C CYS A 107 -11.87 9.71 -2.05
N ALA A 108 -11.01 10.61 -1.56
CA ALA A 108 -9.88 10.26 -0.71
C ALA A 108 -10.29 10.03 0.74
N ALA A 109 -9.38 9.46 1.54
CA ALA A 109 -9.60 9.25 2.97
C ALA A 109 -9.92 10.57 3.70
N ASP A 110 -11.16 10.70 4.15
CA ASP A 110 -11.76 11.91 4.73
C ASP A 110 -11.94 11.82 6.25
N TYR A 111 -11.66 10.66 6.85
CA TYR A 111 -11.69 10.44 8.28
C TYR A 111 -10.27 10.18 8.83
N LYS A 112 -9.90 10.83 9.94
CA LYS A 112 -8.61 10.58 10.62
C LYS A 112 -8.84 10.28 12.08
N CYS A 113 -8.20 9.22 12.59
CA CYS A 113 -8.22 8.90 14.01
C CYS A 113 -7.61 10.05 14.83
N GLU A 114 -8.31 10.47 15.88
CA GLU A 114 -7.93 11.61 16.74
C GLU A 114 -6.74 11.31 17.65
N ASN A 115 -6.45 10.03 17.90
CA ASN A 115 -5.27 9.63 18.68
C ASN A 115 -3.99 10.00 17.91
N PRO A 116 -3.15 10.94 18.39
CA PRO A 116 -1.97 11.41 17.68
C PRO A 116 -0.96 10.29 17.41
N SER A 117 -0.85 9.32 18.33
CA SER A 117 0.02 8.15 18.21
C SER A 117 -0.48 7.14 17.16
N CYS A 118 -1.75 7.22 16.76
CA CYS A 118 -2.33 6.38 15.71
C CYS A 118 -2.35 7.11 14.36
N SER A 119 -2.98 8.29 14.32
CA SER A 119 -3.10 9.18 13.14
C SER A 119 -3.54 8.49 11.84
N ARG A 120 -4.19 7.32 11.91
CA ARG A 120 -4.59 6.54 10.74
C ARG A 120 -5.76 7.23 10.02
N ALA A 121 -5.66 7.31 8.69
CA ALA A 121 -6.70 7.82 7.82
C ALA A 121 -7.62 6.69 7.33
N PHE A 122 -8.89 7.00 7.08
CA PHE A 122 -9.91 6.09 6.58
C PHE A 122 -10.86 6.84 5.65
N HIS A 123 -11.46 6.15 4.69
CA HIS A 123 -12.69 6.64 4.09
C HIS A 123 -13.82 6.50 5.10
N SER A 124 -14.69 7.51 5.21
CA SER A 124 -15.86 7.49 6.09
C SER A 124 -16.76 6.29 5.79
N VAL A 125 -16.91 5.90 4.52
CA VAL A 125 -17.67 4.70 4.13
C VAL A 125 -17.02 3.41 4.65
N CYS A 126 -15.70 3.26 4.50
CA CYS A 126 -14.99 2.07 4.97
C CYS A 126 -15.10 1.93 6.50
N LEU A 127 -14.93 3.04 7.23
CA LEU A 127 -15.04 3.02 8.68
C LEU A 127 -16.48 2.76 9.14
N ARG A 128 -17.47 3.36 8.47
CA ARG A 128 -18.90 3.13 8.73
C ARG A 128 -19.28 1.66 8.54
N ASP A 129 -18.90 1.07 7.42
CA ASP A 129 -19.22 -0.33 7.12
C ASP A 129 -18.51 -1.28 8.08
N TRP A 130 -17.25 -0.99 8.43
CA TRP A 130 -16.55 -1.70 9.49
C TRP A 130 -17.30 -1.63 10.82
N LEU A 131 -17.67 -0.43 11.28
CA LEU A 131 -18.37 -0.27 12.56
C LEU A 131 -19.73 -0.99 12.58
N ARG A 132 -20.44 -1.06 11.45
CA ARG A 132 -21.70 -1.81 11.33
C ARG A 132 -21.54 -3.32 11.54
N THR A 133 -20.35 -3.88 11.31
CA THR A 133 -20.06 -5.31 11.53
C THR A 133 -19.74 -5.63 13.00
N ILE A 134 -19.53 -4.62 13.84
CA ILE A 134 -19.13 -4.80 15.24
C ILE A 134 -20.36 -4.72 16.15
N THR A 135 -20.55 -5.75 16.98
CA THR A 135 -21.70 -5.88 17.89
C THR A 135 -21.73 -4.86 19.02
N THR A 136 -20.58 -4.27 19.38
CA THR A 136 -20.45 -3.25 20.43
C THR A 136 -20.60 -1.82 19.92
N THR A 137 -20.72 -1.62 18.60
CA THR A 137 -20.97 -0.30 18.01
C THR A 137 -22.31 0.25 18.49
N ARG A 138 -22.31 1.52 18.90
CA ARG A 138 -23.52 2.23 19.30
C ARG A 138 -23.89 3.23 18.23
N GLN A 139 -25.18 3.35 17.91
CA GLN A 139 -25.67 4.42 17.05
C GLN A 139 -26.45 5.43 17.90
N SER A 140 -26.18 6.72 17.69
CA SER A 140 -27.01 7.81 18.20
C SER A 140 -27.32 8.74 17.04
N PHE A 141 -28.60 8.94 16.74
CA PHE A 141 -29.06 9.67 15.55
C PHE A 141 -28.38 9.17 14.26
N ASP A 142 -27.70 10.06 13.54
CA ASP A 142 -26.97 9.83 12.32
C ASP A 142 -25.47 9.56 12.56
N VAL A 143 -25.05 9.21 13.78
CA VAL A 143 -23.64 8.95 14.12
C VAL A 143 -23.44 7.56 14.72
N LEU A 144 -22.47 6.82 14.18
CA LEU A 144 -21.96 5.55 14.71
C LEU A 144 -20.75 5.81 15.61
N PHE A 145 -20.79 5.26 16.82
CA PHE A 145 -19.73 5.31 17.81
C PHE A 145 -19.16 3.92 18.02
N GLY A 146 -17.85 3.79 17.93
CA GLY A 146 -17.14 2.54 18.21
C GLY A 146 -15.68 2.80 18.47
N ASN A 147 -14.84 1.86 18.06
CA ASN A 147 -13.41 1.87 18.36
C ASN A 147 -12.59 1.82 17.07
N CYS A 148 -11.49 2.58 17.04
CA CYS A 148 -10.52 2.56 15.95
C CYS A 148 -9.95 1.14 15.77
N PRO A 149 -9.89 0.59 14.54
CA PRO A 149 -9.36 -0.76 14.30
C PRO A 149 -7.90 -0.96 14.71
N TYR A 150 -7.14 0.13 14.89
CA TYR A 150 -5.69 0.09 15.13
C TYR A 150 -5.31 0.35 16.58
N CYS A 151 -5.87 1.39 17.19
CA CYS A 151 -5.51 1.80 18.56
C CYS A 151 -6.60 1.53 19.58
N SER A 152 -7.77 1.04 19.16
CA SER A 152 -8.95 0.82 20.01
C SER A 152 -9.52 2.07 20.68
N GLU A 153 -9.00 3.27 20.39
CA GLU A 153 -9.55 4.53 20.89
C GLU A 153 -10.92 4.83 20.27
N PRO A 154 -11.79 5.60 20.96
CA PRO A 154 -13.10 5.97 20.46
C PRO A 154 -13.05 6.65 19.09
N VAL A 155 -13.97 6.27 18.20
CA VAL A 155 -14.19 6.91 16.90
C VAL A 155 -15.69 7.15 16.69
N ALA A 156 -16.01 8.21 15.94
CA ALA A 156 -17.37 8.61 15.62
C ALA A 156 -17.48 8.98 14.14
N VAL A 157 -18.35 8.31 13.38
CA VAL A 157 -18.55 8.55 11.94
C VAL A 157 -20.04 8.67 11.62
N LYS A 158 -20.42 9.53 10.67
CA LYS A 158 -21.82 9.65 10.24
C LYS A 158 -22.31 8.35 9.58
N SER A 159 -23.56 7.96 9.82
CA SER A 159 -24.20 6.75 9.31
C SER A 159 -24.79 6.92 7.91
N THR A 160 -25.06 8.15 7.46
CA THR A 160 -25.51 8.52 6.10
C THR A 160 -24.71 9.73 5.59
N ASP A 161 -24.54 9.83 4.28
CA ASP A 161 -24.06 11.05 3.60
C ASP A 161 -25.31 11.88 3.29
N SER A 162 -25.41 13.13 3.79
CA SER A 162 -26.51 14.06 3.50
C SER A 162 -26.17 14.97 2.35
#